data_AF-A0A2V8QSQ1-F1
#
_entry.id   AF-A0A2V8QSQ1-F1
#
_cell.length_a   1.000
_cell.length_b   1.000
_cell.length_c   1.000
_cell.angle_alpha   90.00
_cell.angle_beta   90.00
_cell.angle_gamma   90.00
#
_symmetry.space_group_name_H-M   'P 1'
#
loop_
_entity.id
_entity.type
_entity.pdbx_description
1 polymer ?
#
loop_
_entity_poly.entity_id
_entity_poly.type
_entity_poly.pdbx_seq_one_letter_code
_entity_poly.pdbx_strand_id
1 'polypeptide(L)'
;MNRPEETEYAPHYQSYVEQVSESDIMAVLRGELDDLDVLLGRVPAEKETYAYAEGKWTVREIIGHLIDGERVFGYRALCIARGEKQNLPGFDQNDYMLTAPYGHIELEDLLSELRLVRLSNIAMFRSLDEEAWNRAGTANGNEITVRALAFIMAGHVRHHMNVLKERYLAS
;
A
#
# COMPACT_ATOMS: atom_id res chain seq x y z
N MET A 1 15.64 10.63 1.45
CA MET A 1 16.25 9.41 0.86
C MET A 1 16.08 9.48 -0.64
N ASN A 2 16.96 8.84 -1.41
CA ASN A 2 16.78 8.80 -2.85
C ASN A 2 15.72 7.77 -3.22
N ARG A 3 15.02 8.05 -4.32
CA ARG A 3 14.12 7.10 -4.97
C ARG A 3 14.89 5.83 -5.34
N PRO A 4 14.30 4.62 -5.18
CA PRO A 4 14.95 3.39 -5.57
C PRO A 4 15.22 3.34 -7.09
N GLU A 5 16.31 2.68 -7.46
CA GLU A 5 16.64 2.30 -8.83
C GLU A 5 15.76 1.12 -9.28
N GLU A 6 15.56 0.99 -10.60
CA GLU A 6 14.71 -0.07 -11.17
C GLU A 6 15.21 -1.50 -10.89
N THR A 7 16.50 -1.64 -10.54
CA THR A 7 17.13 -2.90 -10.14
C THR A 7 16.71 -3.36 -8.75
N GLU A 8 16.08 -2.50 -7.95
CA GLU A 8 15.75 -2.76 -6.55
C GLU A 8 14.34 -3.28 -6.32
N TYR A 9 13.60 -3.53 -7.38
CA TYR A 9 12.25 -4.08 -7.31
C TYR A 9 11.89 -4.77 -8.63
N ALA A 10 10.90 -5.65 -8.57
CA ALA A 10 10.40 -6.31 -9.76
C ALA A 10 9.72 -5.32 -10.74
N PRO A 11 9.84 -5.48 -12.08
CA PRO A 11 9.33 -4.50 -13.05
C PRO A 11 7.84 -4.13 -12.93
N HIS A 12 7.00 -5.02 -12.42
CA HIS A 12 5.57 -4.74 -12.24
C HIS A 12 5.29 -3.66 -11.18
N TYR A 13 6.25 -3.37 -10.29
CA TYR A 13 6.15 -2.28 -9.32
C TYR A 13 6.54 -0.91 -9.88
N GLN A 14 7.11 -0.86 -11.10
CA GLN A 14 7.59 0.39 -11.72
C GLN A 14 6.51 1.47 -11.73
N SER A 15 5.29 1.12 -12.13
CA SER A 15 4.18 2.07 -12.23
C SER A 15 3.74 2.63 -10.88
N TYR A 16 4.03 1.95 -9.77
CA TYR A 16 3.80 2.48 -8.42
C TYR A 16 4.92 3.44 -8.04
N VAL A 17 6.18 3.03 -8.21
CA VAL A 17 7.33 3.86 -7.88
C VAL A 17 7.29 5.17 -8.70
N GLU A 18 6.90 5.13 -9.97
CA GLU A 18 6.70 6.30 -10.85
C GLU A 18 5.66 7.31 -10.35
N GLN A 19 4.66 6.88 -9.59
CA GLN A 19 3.68 7.80 -9.02
C GLN A 19 4.23 8.63 -7.87
N VAL A 20 5.42 8.34 -7.36
CA VAL A 20 6.06 9.05 -6.24
C VAL A 20 7.27 9.84 -6.75
N SER A 21 7.08 11.15 -6.93
CA SER A 21 8.12 12.07 -7.43
C SER A 21 8.87 12.77 -6.29
N GLU A 22 8.30 12.76 -5.10
CA GLU A 22 8.82 13.40 -3.90
C GLU A 22 9.98 12.59 -3.30
N SER A 23 10.95 13.30 -2.72
CA SER A 23 12.16 12.70 -2.13
C SER A 23 12.01 12.36 -0.63
N ASP A 24 11.03 12.95 0.05
CA ASP A 24 10.71 12.63 1.44
C ASP A 24 9.57 11.60 1.50
N ILE A 25 9.95 10.32 1.36
CA ILE A 25 9.01 9.22 1.42
C ILE A 25 8.25 9.15 2.75
N MET A 26 8.86 9.59 3.86
CA MET A 26 8.20 9.56 5.17
C MET A 26 7.08 10.60 5.26
N ALA A 27 7.30 11.77 4.67
CA ALA A 27 6.26 12.78 4.53
C ALA A 27 5.15 12.31 3.59
N VAL A 28 5.48 11.68 2.47
CA VAL A 28 4.49 11.10 1.53
C VAL A 28 3.60 10.08 2.22
N LEU A 29 4.21 9.07 2.85
CA LEU A 29 3.47 7.99 3.52
C LEU A 29 2.50 8.52 4.60
N ARG A 30 2.90 9.61 5.29
CA ARG A 30 2.08 10.27 6.31
C ARG A 30 0.96 11.11 5.71
N GLY A 31 1.25 11.89 4.67
CA GLY A 31 0.29 12.79 4.03
C GLY A 31 -0.83 12.05 3.29
N GLU A 32 -0.52 10.88 2.72
CA GLU A 32 -1.51 10.04 2.04
C GLU A 32 -2.67 9.59 2.95
N LEU A 33 -2.47 9.55 4.27
CA LEU A 33 -3.55 9.29 5.22
C LEU A 33 -4.61 10.39 5.17
N ASP A 34 -4.16 11.64 5.23
CA ASP A 34 -5.05 12.81 5.19
C ASP A 34 -5.69 12.94 3.79
N ASP A 35 -4.92 12.68 2.73
CA ASP A 35 -5.44 12.70 1.36
C ASP A 35 -6.53 11.64 1.14
N LEU A 36 -6.37 10.46 1.73
CA LEU A 36 -7.34 9.38 1.65
C LEU A 36 -8.62 9.72 2.43
N ASP A 37 -8.50 10.31 3.62
CA ASP A 37 -9.66 10.79 4.39
C ASP A 37 -10.46 11.82 3.59
N VAL A 38 -9.79 12.81 3.00
CA VAL A 38 -10.43 13.84 2.16
C VAL A 38 -11.10 13.21 0.94
N LEU A 39 -10.45 12.23 0.32
CA LEU A 39 -10.99 11.54 -0.85
C LEU A 39 -12.25 10.75 -0.51
N LEU A 40 -12.22 9.97 0.57
CA LEU A 40 -13.31 9.08 0.95
C LEU A 40 -14.46 9.82 1.62
N GLY A 41 -14.20 10.96 2.27
CA GLY A 41 -15.27 11.87 2.73
C GLY A 41 -16.13 12.43 1.60
N ARG A 42 -15.73 12.26 0.33
CA ARG A 42 -16.51 12.63 -0.86
C ARG A 42 -17.28 11.45 -1.47
N VAL A 43 -17.06 10.23 -1.01
CA VAL A 43 -17.78 9.04 -1.49
C VAL A 43 -19.16 9.04 -0.85
N PRO A 44 -20.25 9.05 -1.63
CA PRO A 44 -21.61 8.86 -1.11
C PRO A 44 -21.74 7.48 -0.43
N ALA A 45 -22.49 7.40 0.67
CA ALA A 45 -22.64 6.18 1.44
C ALA A 45 -23.13 4.99 0.58
N GLU A 46 -24.03 5.24 -0.37
CA GLU A 46 -24.54 4.24 -1.30
C GLU A 46 -23.48 3.69 -2.28
N LYS A 47 -22.38 4.43 -2.47
CA LYS A 47 -21.27 4.00 -3.33
C LYS A 47 -20.22 3.18 -2.60
N GLU A 48 -20.25 3.12 -1.26
CA GLU A 48 -19.26 2.36 -0.49
C GLU A 48 -19.27 0.86 -0.82
N THR A 49 -20.47 0.33 -1.01
CA THR A 49 -20.74 -1.09 -1.34
C THR A 49 -21.07 -1.31 -2.82
N TYR A 50 -20.96 -0.26 -3.65
CA TYR A 50 -21.19 -0.36 -5.09
C TYR A 50 -19.90 -0.81 -5.78
N ALA A 51 -20.01 -1.68 -6.78
CA ALA A 51 -18.90 -2.04 -7.68
C ALA A 51 -19.17 -1.47 -9.08
N TYR A 52 -18.20 -0.75 -9.65
CA TYR A 52 -18.37 -0.05 -10.93
C TYR A 52 -18.49 -0.98 -12.16
N ALA A 53 -18.14 -2.26 -12.02
CA ALA A 53 -18.34 -3.28 -13.04
C ALA A 53 -18.31 -4.69 -12.41
N GLU A 54 -18.81 -5.68 -13.14
CA GLU A 54 -18.73 -7.09 -12.74
C GLU A 54 -17.27 -7.52 -12.49
N GLY A 55 -17.04 -8.23 -11.37
CA GLY A 55 -15.71 -8.67 -10.96
C GLY A 55 -14.79 -7.55 -10.46
N LYS A 56 -15.30 -6.34 -10.23
CA LYS A 56 -14.56 -5.23 -9.61
C LYS A 56 -14.93 -5.05 -8.15
N TRP A 57 -13.98 -4.54 -7.39
CA TRP A 57 -14.12 -4.32 -5.96
C TRP A 57 -14.87 -3.04 -5.66
N THR A 58 -15.71 -3.11 -4.64
CA THR A 58 -16.34 -1.98 -3.96
C THR A 58 -15.31 -1.07 -3.30
N VAL A 59 -15.72 0.13 -2.87
CA VAL A 59 -14.81 1.04 -2.14
C VAL A 59 -14.30 0.39 -0.87
N ARG A 60 -15.17 -0.29 -0.10
CA ARG A 60 -14.78 -1.02 1.11
C ARG A 60 -13.71 -2.09 0.83
N GLU A 61 -13.91 -2.88 -0.22
CA GLU A 61 -12.93 -3.90 -0.63
C GLU A 61 -11.61 -3.29 -1.13
N ILE A 62 -11.63 -2.14 -1.82
CA ILE A 62 -10.40 -1.40 -2.18
C ILE A 62 -9.63 -0.98 -0.93
N ILE A 63 -10.30 -0.42 0.09
CA ILE A 63 -9.62 0.00 1.33
C ILE A 63 -9.10 -1.21 2.11
N GLY A 64 -9.88 -2.30 2.18
CA GLY A 64 -9.41 -3.56 2.75
C GLY A 64 -8.18 -4.13 2.02
N HIS A 65 -8.15 -4.06 0.69
CA HIS A 65 -6.98 -4.45 -0.09
C HIS A 65 -5.75 -3.59 0.21
N LEU A 66 -5.92 -2.28 0.45
CA LEU A 66 -4.82 -1.42 0.90
C LEU A 66 -4.30 -1.84 2.28
N ILE A 67 -5.18 -2.24 3.20
CA ILE A 67 -4.79 -2.78 4.52
C ILE A 67 -3.94 -4.04 4.36
N ASP A 68 -4.37 -4.99 3.54
CA ASP A 68 -3.59 -6.20 3.25
C ASP A 68 -2.22 -5.86 2.64
N GLY A 69 -2.19 -4.93 1.70
CA GLY A 69 -0.96 -4.40 1.12
C GLY A 69 0.00 -3.84 2.17
N GLU A 70 -0.49 -2.97 3.07
CA GLU A 70 0.29 -2.39 4.16
C GLU A 70 0.88 -3.45 5.09
N ARG A 71 0.11 -4.49 5.42
CA ARG A 71 0.56 -5.59 6.29
C ARG A 71 1.63 -6.42 5.61
N VAL A 72 1.42 -6.80 4.34
CA VAL A 72 2.37 -7.64 3.59
C VAL A 72 3.65 -6.87 3.29
N PHE A 73 3.56 -5.65 2.78
CA PHE A 73 4.73 -4.83 2.47
C PHE A 73 5.48 -4.43 3.75
N GLY A 74 4.75 -4.10 4.83
CA GLY A 74 5.34 -3.78 6.13
C GLY A 74 6.06 -4.97 6.76
N TYR A 75 5.47 -6.16 6.70
CA TYR A 75 6.12 -7.40 7.13
C TYR A 75 7.40 -7.68 6.35
N ARG A 76 7.37 -7.52 5.01
CA ARG A 76 8.57 -7.69 4.18
C ARG A 76 9.64 -6.67 4.54
N ALA A 77 9.26 -5.42 4.72
CA ALA A 77 10.19 -4.35 5.09
C ALA A 77 10.84 -4.64 6.45
N LEU A 78 10.05 -5.11 7.44
CA LEU A 78 10.55 -5.52 8.74
C LEU A 78 11.59 -6.64 8.61
N CYS A 79 11.24 -7.75 7.96
CA CYS A 79 12.13 -8.91 7.84
C CYS A 79 13.44 -8.54 7.13
N ILE A 80 13.34 -7.83 6.00
CA ILE A 80 14.52 -7.41 5.22
C ILE A 80 15.34 -6.39 6.00
N ALA A 81 14.72 -5.46 6.73
CA ALA A 81 15.42 -4.52 7.62
C ALA A 81 16.12 -5.21 8.81
N ARG A 82 15.85 -6.50 9.06
CA ARG A 82 16.54 -7.33 10.07
C ARG A 82 17.50 -8.34 9.47
N GLY A 83 17.71 -8.30 8.15
CA GLY A 83 18.68 -9.14 7.45
C GLY A 83 18.18 -10.53 7.09
N GLU A 84 16.85 -10.75 7.08
CA GLU A 84 16.26 -12.00 6.58
C GLU A 84 16.76 -12.33 5.17
N LYS A 85 17.05 -13.61 4.94
CA LYS A 85 17.59 -14.15 3.68
C LYS A 85 16.64 -15.13 3.01
N GLN A 86 15.60 -15.59 3.70
CA GLN A 86 14.55 -16.39 3.10
C GLN A 86 13.76 -15.59 2.06
N ASN A 87 13.28 -16.28 1.03
CA ASN A 87 12.32 -15.71 0.09
C ASN A 87 10.97 -15.51 0.79
N LEU A 88 10.58 -14.26 0.99
CA LEU A 88 9.32 -13.91 1.63
C LEU A 88 8.14 -14.16 0.69
N PRO A 89 7.00 -14.67 1.19
CA PRO A 89 5.89 -15.10 0.35
C PRO A 89 5.26 -13.92 -0.42
N GLY A 90 4.84 -14.22 -1.65
CA GLY A 90 3.87 -13.44 -2.42
C GLY A 90 2.48 -13.44 -1.79
N PHE A 91 1.58 -12.64 -2.33
CA PHE A 91 0.14 -12.80 -2.10
C PHE A 91 -0.61 -12.52 -3.39
N ASP A 92 -1.68 -13.27 -3.65
CA ASP A 92 -2.60 -12.98 -4.74
C ASP A 92 -3.78 -12.19 -4.17
N GLN A 93 -3.93 -10.96 -4.66
CA GLN A 93 -4.93 -10.03 -4.16
C GLN A 93 -6.37 -10.48 -4.43
N ASN A 94 -6.61 -11.22 -5.51
CA ASN A 94 -7.95 -11.70 -5.84
C ASN A 94 -8.30 -12.90 -4.95
N ASP A 95 -7.36 -13.83 -4.76
CA ASP A 95 -7.55 -14.98 -3.88
C ASP A 95 -7.77 -14.54 -2.43
N TYR A 96 -7.03 -13.53 -1.96
CA TYR A 96 -7.20 -12.98 -0.62
C TYR A 96 -8.60 -12.37 -0.45
N MET A 97 -9.07 -11.62 -1.46
CA MET A 97 -10.39 -10.99 -1.42
C MET A 97 -11.54 -12.00 -1.29
N LEU A 98 -11.40 -13.22 -1.83
CA LEU A 98 -12.46 -14.26 -1.75
C LEU A 98 -12.87 -14.61 -0.32
N THR A 99 -11.97 -14.43 0.64
CA THR A 99 -12.21 -14.76 2.07
C THR A 99 -12.19 -13.53 2.97
N ALA A 100 -11.97 -12.34 2.39
CA ALA A 100 -11.85 -11.11 3.15
C ALA A 100 -13.23 -10.60 3.60
N PRO A 101 -13.35 -10.12 4.85
CA PRO A 101 -14.63 -9.68 5.40
C PRO A 101 -15.02 -8.24 5.00
N TYR A 102 -14.24 -7.57 4.14
CA TYR A 102 -14.29 -6.12 3.95
C TYR A 102 -15.64 -5.58 3.49
N GLY A 103 -16.41 -6.35 2.72
CA GLY A 103 -17.76 -5.95 2.31
C GLY A 103 -18.75 -5.80 3.49
N HIS A 104 -18.45 -6.39 4.64
CA HIS A 104 -19.29 -6.35 5.85
C HIS A 104 -18.78 -5.40 6.93
N ILE A 105 -17.64 -4.76 6.73
CA ILE A 105 -17.03 -3.82 7.67
C ILE A 105 -17.40 -2.40 7.22
N GLU A 106 -17.70 -1.52 8.18
CA GLU A 106 -17.98 -0.11 7.87
C GLU A 106 -16.72 0.59 7.35
N LEU A 107 -16.88 1.50 6.38
CA LEU A 107 -15.75 2.16 5.75
C LEU A 107 -14.89 2.95 6.75
N GLU A 108 -15.52 3.55 7.76
CA GLU A 108 -14.82 4.28 8.83
C GLU A 108 -13.91 3.37 9.67
N ASP A 109 -14.34 2.13 9.93
CA ASP A 109 -13.53 1.14 10.66
C ASP A 109 -12.35 0.68 9.81
N LEU A 110 -12.56 0.44 8.51
CA LEU A 110 -11.48 0.11 7.56
C LEU A 110 -10.44 1.25 7.47
N LEU A 111 -10.89 2.50 7.45
CA LEU A 111 -9.98 3.64 7.43
C LEU A 111 -9.20 3.80 8.73
N SER A 112 -9.84 3.53 9.86
CA SER A 112 -9.18 3.52 11.16
C SER A 112 -8.11 2.44 11.21
N GLU A 113 -8.39 1.23 10.71
CA GLU A 113 -7.40 0.16 10.61
C GLU A 113 -6.25 0.51 9.66
N LEU A 114 -6.55 1.01 8.46
CA LEU A 114 -5.54 1.41 7.49
C LEU A 114 -4.59 2.46 8.07
N ARG A 115 -5.15 3.45 8.79
CA ARG A 115 -4.36 4.45 9.51
C ARG A 115 -3.44 3.80 10.55
N LEU A 116 -3.95 2.88 11.36
CA LEU A 116 -3.14 2.21 12.38
C LEU A 116 -1.97 1.42 11.79
N VAL A 117 -2.20 0.63 10.74
CA VAL A 117 -1.12 -0.16 10.11
C VAL A 117 -0.09 0.74 9.43
N ARG A 118 -0.52 1.79 8.70
CA ARG A 118 0.41 2.74 8.07
C ARG A 118 1.23 3.51 9.10
N LEU A 119 0.63 3.92 10.24
CA LEU A 119 1.36 4.57 11.32
C LEU A 119 2.37 3.64 12.01
N SER A 120 2.03 2.35 12.16
CA SER A 120 2.97 1.34 12.62
C SER A 120 4.17 1.20 11.68
N ASN A 121 3.91 1.13 10.37
CA ASN A 121 4.96 1.07 9.35
C ASN A 121 5.85 2.33 9.38
N ILE A 122 5.27 3.52 9.46
CA ILE A 122 6.01 4.80 9.59
C ILE A 122 6.88 4.81 10.85
N ALA A 123 6.36 4.35 11.99
CA ALA A 123 7.12 4.28 13.23
C ALA A 123 8.32 3.33 13.11
N MET A 124 8.13 2.17 12.47
CA MET A 124 9.19 1.23 12.17
C MET A 124 10.25 1.87 11.27
N PHE A 125 9.85 2.44 10.13
CA PHE A 125 10.76 3.08 9.17
C PHE A 125 11.59 4.20 9.77
N ARG A 126 11.02 5.00 10.69
CA ARG A 126 11.72 6.08 11.40
C ARG A 126 12.86 5.57 12.29
N SER A 127 12.76 4.33 12.78
CA SER A 127 13.77 3.71 13.64
C SER A 127 14.94 3.09 12.87
N LEU A 128 14.86 3.01 11.55
CA LEU A 128 15.87 2.38 10.71
C LEU A 128 17.04 3.33 10.43
N ASP A 129 18.26 2.79 10.47
CA ASP A 129 19.45 3.47 9.99
C ASP A 129 19.58 3.34 8.45
N GLU A 130 20.56 4.05 7.90
CA GLU A 130 20.81 4.07 6.46
C GLU A 130 21.12 2.67 5.90
N GLU A 131 21.84 1.83 6.65
CA GLU A 131 22.16 0.46 6.21
C GLU A 131 20.88 -0.37 6.09
N ALA A 132 19.97 -0.28 7.07
CA ALA A 132 18.71 -1.00 7.04
C ALA A 132 17.79 -0.52 5.91
N TRP A 133 17.75 0.77 5.62
CA TRP A 133 17.01 1.31 4.47
C TRP A 133 17.53 0.78 3.12
N ASN A 134 18.84 0.58 3.02
CA ASN A 134 19.49 0.12 1.80
C ASN A 134 19.58 -1.41 1.69
N ARG A 135 19.15 -2.16 2.71
CA ARG A 135 19.26 -3.61 2.72
C ARG A 135 18.34 -4.25 1.68
N ALA A 136 18.90 -5.16 0.89
CA ALA A 136 18.18 -6.01 -0.05
C ALA A 136 17.83 -7.37 0.57
N GLY A 137 16.69 -7.90 0.15
CA GLY A 137 16.24 -9.27 0.42
C GLY A 137 15.47 -9.83 -0.77
N THR A 138 14.80 -10.96 -0.58
CA THR A 138 14.02 -11.60 -1.65
C THR A 138 12.56 -11.71 -1.22
N ALA A 139 11.64 -11.25 -2.08
CA ALA A 139 10.21 -11.39 -1.89
C ALA A 139 9.54 -11.80 -3.19
N ASN A 140 8.66 -12.80 -3.11
CA ASN A 140 7.98 -13.37 -4.27
C ASN A 140 8.95 -13.75 -5.39
N GLY A 141 10.13 -14.28 -5.03
CA GLY A 141 11.17 -14.69 -5.97
C GLY A 141 11.97 -13.56 -6.61
N ASN A 142 11.76 -12.30 -6.22
CA ASN A 142 12.44 -11.13 -6.78
C ASN A 142 13.27 -10.41 -5.71
N GLU A 143 14.37 -9.78 -6.11
CA GLU A 143 15.14 -8.90 -5.24
C GLU A 143 14.32 -7.64 -4.92
N ILE A 144 14.38 -7.20 -3.66
CA ILE A 144 13.72 -5.96 -3.23
C ILE A 144 14.45 -5.33 -2.04
N THR A 145 14.54 -3.99 -2.03
CA THR A 145 15.10 -3.24 -0.88
C THR A 145 14.03 -2.70 0.05
N VAL A 146 14.42 -2.37 1.29
CA VAL A 146 13.52 -1.71 2.26
C VAL A 146 13.04 -0.36 1.74
N ARG A 147 13.92 0.44 1.12
CA ARG A 147 13.52 1.69 0.47
C ARG A 147 12.52 1.46 -0.68
N ALA A 148 12.72 0.43 -1.51
CA ALA A 148 11.79 0.11 -2.58
C ALA A 148 10.39 -0.22 -2.04
N LEU A 149 10.28 -1.00 -0.96
CA LEU A 149 9.00 -1.31 -0.32
C LEU A 149 8.25 -0.06 0.15
N ALA A 150 8.94 0.92 0.74
CA ALA A 150 8.30 2.17 1.16
C ALA A 150 7.74 2.97 -0.03
N PHE A 151 8.48 3.06 -1.14
CA PHE A 151 8.00 3.72 -2.37
C PHE A 151 6.86 2.95 -3.03
N ILE A 152 6.90 1.61 -2.99
CA ILE A 152 5.81 0.76 -3.49
C ILE A 152 4.54 0.96 -2.66
N MET A 153 4.63 1.04 -1.33
CA MET A 153 3.48 1.31 -0.46
C MET A 153 2.81 2.64 -0.80
N ALA A 154 3.59 3.71 -1.01
CA ALA A 154 3.07 5.01 -1.41
C ALA A 154 2.41 4.95 -2.81
N GLY A 155 3.13 4.43 -3.80
CA GLY A 155 2.62 4.30 -5.16
C GLY A 155 1.37 3.42 -5.29
N HIS A 156 1.27 2.37 -4.47
CA HIS A 156 0.10 1.48 -4.41
C HIS A 156 -1.14 2.21 -3.89
N VAL A 157 -1.00 3.02 -2.84
CA VAL A 157 -2.09 3.88 -2.36
C VAL A 157 -2.49 4.91 -3.42
N ARG A 158 -1.53 5.61 -4.05
CA ARG A 158 -1.81 6.58 -5.13
C ARG A 158 -2.55 5.96 -6.30
N HIS A 159 -2.16 4.74 -6.70
CA HIS A 159 -2.84 3.99 -7.75
C HIS A 159 -4.33 3.80 -7.43
N HIS A 160 -4.63 3.29 -6.22
CA HIS A 160 -6.00 3.03 -5.82
C HIS A 160 -6.81 4.30 -5.55
N MET A 161 -6.16 5.37 -5.06
CA MET A 161 -6.79 6.69 -4.99
C MET A 161 -7.21 7.20 -6.38
N ASN A 162 -6.41 6.95 -7.41
CA ASN A 162 -6.78 7.32 -8.78
C ASN A 162 -7.95 6.47 -9.29
N VAL A 163 -7.98 5.16 -9.01
CA VAL A 163 -9.15 4.31 -9.30
C VAL A 163 -10.41 4.85 -8.61
N LEU A 164 -10.33 5.22 -7.32
CA LEU A 164 -11.44 5.81 -6.58
C LEU A 164 -11.93 7.12 -7.22
N LYS A 165 -11.01 8.02 -7.57
CA LYS A 165 -11.34 9.28 -8.26
C LYS A 165 -12.05 9.03 -9.59
N GLU A 166 -11.51 8.15 -10.43
CA GLU A 166 -11.98 7.92 -11.79
C GLU A 166 -13.27 7.11 -11.87
N ARG A 167 -13.48 6.16 -10.94
CA ARG A 167 -14.58 5.18 -11.04
C ARG A 167 -15.72 5.44 -10.07
N TYR A 168 -15.47 6.16 -8.99
CA TYR A 168 -16.46 6.40 -7.93
C TYR A 168 -16.84 7.87 -7.78
N LEU A 169 -15.93 8.80 -8.08
CA LEU A 169 -16.13 10.24 -7.89
C LEU A 169 -16.21 11.05 -9.18
N ALA A 170 -15.81 10.48 -10.33
CA ALA A 170 -16.02 11.11 -11.61
C ALA A 170 -17.52 11.28 -11.87
N SER A 171 -17.90 12.49 -12.27
CA SER A 171 -19.26 12.85 -12.69
C SER A 171 -19.49 12.47 -14.15
#